data_AF-I1NZR2-F1
#
_entry.id   AF-I1NZR2-F1
#
_cell.length_a   1.000
_cell.length_b   1.000
_cell.length_c   1.000
_cell.angle_alpha   90.00
_cell.angle_beta   90.00
_cell.angle_gamma   90.00
#
_symmetry.space_group_name_H-M   'P 1'
#
loop_
_entity.id
_entity.type
_entity.pdbx_description
1 polymer ?
#
loop_
_entity_poly.entity_id
_entity_poly.type
_entity_poly.pdbx_seq_one_letter_code
_entity_poly.pdbx_strand_id
1 'polypeptide(L)'
;RIPVGQSTECREYLSLYLFLDSFARDGKATYSFKLLDKNGRPLLLNSIASPIRTFKLRGTGWGYPMFIKSKDLKASESLRDDSFSIRCIVTVMKPICSKETPAMPKPSVEVPPGDLHQHLGDLLKNMDGADVTFDVRQERFSAHKCFH
;
A
#
# COMPACT_ATOMS: atom_id res chain seq x y z
N ARG A 1 -28.52 0.99 -24.07
CA ARG A 1 -27.47 1.01 -25.14
C ARG A 1 -26.11 0.92 -24.45
N ILE A 2 -25.28 -0.08 -24.77
CA ILE A 2 -23.97 -0.27 -24.11
C ILE A 2 -22.94 0.70 -24.72
N PRO A 3 -22.14 1.43 -23.90
CA PRO A 3 -21.08 2.29 -24.41
C PRO A 3 -19.96 1.47 -25.07
N VAL A 4 -19.45 1.98 -26.18
CA VAL A 4 -18.40 1.33 -26.99
C VAL A 4 -17.07 2.07 -26.85
N GLY A 5 -15.96 1.34 -26.95
CA GLY A 5 -14.62 1.91 -26.92
C GLY A 5 -14.37 2.93 -28.03
N GLN A 6 -13.45 3.86 -27.77
CA GLN A 6 -13.22 5.04 -28.60
C GLN A 6 -12.49 4.76 -29.92
N SER A 7 -11.63 3.74 -29.96
CA SER A 7 -10.88 3.35 -31.17
C SER A 7 -11.57 2.22 -31.94
N THR A 8 -11.18 2.04 -33.21
CA THR A 8 -11.65 0.92 -34.05
C THR A 8 -11.39 -0.45 -33.41
N GLU A 9 -10.24 -0.61 -32.76
CA GLU A 9 -9.82 -1.84 -32.09
C GLU A 9 -10.63 -2.14 -30.83
N CYS A 10 -11.05 -1.10 -30.10
CA CYS A 10 -11.79 -1.24 -28.85
C CYS A 10 -13.32 -1.11 -29.03
N ARG A 11 -13.81 -0.98 -30.27
CA ARG A 11 -15.22 -0.70 -30.58
C ARG A 11 -16.18 -1.76 -30.07
N GLU A 12 -15.72 -3.00 -29.93
CA GLU A 12 -16.52 -4.10 -29.38
C GLU A 12 -16.41 -4.23 -27.86
N TYR A 13 -15.55 -3.44 -27.22
CA TYR A 13 -15.28 -3.52 -25.79
C TYR A 13 -15.91 -2.34 -25.04
N LEU A 14 -16.31 -2.60 -23.81
CA LEU A 14 -16.43 -1.56 -22.81
C LEU A 14 -15.01 -1.21 -22.35
N SER A 15 -14.64 0.05 -22.50
CA SER A 15 -13.36 0.59 -22.01
C SER A 15 -13.59 1.34 -20.69
N LEU A 16 -12.69 1.15 -19.72
CA LEU A 16 -12.76 1.85 -18.43
C LEU A 16 -11.45 2.58 -18.17
N TYR A 17 -11.55 3.86 -17.78
CA TYR A 17 -10.41 4.72 -17.49
C TYR A 17 -10.64 5.50 -16.20
N LEU A 18 -9.57 5.69 -15.43
CA LEU A 18 -9.52 6.54 -14.25
C LEU A 18 -8.74 7.81 -14.60
N PHE A 19 -9.33 8.96 -14.28
CA PHE A 19 -8.72 10.28 -14.47
C PHE A 19 -8.56 10.97 -13.12
N LEU A 20 -7.53 11.81 -13.01
CA LEU A 20 -7.39 12.71 -11.87
C LEU A 20 -8.14 14.00 -12.18
N ASP A 21 -9.20 14.25 -11.42
CA ASP A 21 -9.99 15.48 -11.47
C ASP A 21 -9.67 16.33 -10.22
N SER A 22 -8.43 16.79 -10.13
CA SER A 22 -7.95 17.65 -9.04
C SER A 22 -7.04 18.70 -9.63
N PHE A 23 -7.03 19.92 -9.08
CA PHE A 23 -6.13 21.02 -9.47
C PHE A 23 -4.89 21.17 -8.57
N ALA A 24 -4.67 20.24 -7.63
CA ALA A 24 -3.65 20.42 -6.60
C ALA A 24 -2.26 20.00 -7.08
N ARG A 25 -2.03 18.69 -7.28
CA ARG A 25 -0.73 18.10 -7.68
C ARG A 25 -0.93 16.72 -8.31
N ASP A 26 0.11 16.22 -8.95
CA ASP A 26 0.20 14.84 -9.41
C ASP A 26 0.00 13.85 -8.24
N GLY A 27 -0.70 12.75 -8.52
CA GLY A 27 -0.96 11.67 -7.57
C GLY A 27 -0.36 10.35 -8.04
N LYS A 28 0.08 9.51 -7.09
CA LYS A 28 0.42 8.12 -7.37
C LYS A 28 -0.65 7.21 -6.79
N ALA A 29 -1.17 6.29 -7.59
CA ALA A 29 -2.17 5.35 -7.14
C ALA A 29 -2.10 4.03 -7.91
N THR A 30 -2.58 2.96 -7.29
CA THR A 30 -3.03 1.75 -8.01
C THR A 30 -4.54 1.79 -8.13
N TYR A 31 -5.08 1.10 -9.14
CA TYR A 31 -6.52 0.97 -9.32
C TYR A 31 -6.89 -0.44 -9.78
N SER A 32 -8.14 -0.83 -9.55
CA SER A 32 -8.73 -2.05 -10.11
C SER A 32 -10.19 -1.81 -10.44
N PHE A 33 -10.69 -2.46 -11.49
CA PHE A 33 -12.10 -2.45 -11.86
C PHE A 33 -12.69 -3.85 -11.75
N LYS A 34 -13.91 -3.95 -11.23
CA LYS A 34 -14.66 -5.20 -11.11
C LYS A 34 -16.08 -5.00 -11.61
N LEU A 35 -16.53 -5.89 -12.50
CA LEU A 35 -17.93 -5.99 -12.87
C LEU A 35 -18.69 -6.69 -11.74
N LEU A 36 -19.81 -6.13 -11.32
CA LEU A 36 -20.66 -6.70 -10.28
C LEU A 36 -21.83 -7.46 -10.90
N ASP A 37 -22.24 -8.54 -10.23
CA ASP A 37 -23.48 -9.24 -10.53
C ASP A 37 -24.71 -8.44 -10.05
N LYS A 38 -25.90 -8.97 -10.35
CA LYS A 38 -27.19 -8.40 -9.92
C LYS A 38 -27.36 -8.22 -8.40
N ASN A 39 -26.56 -8.94 -7.60
CA ASN A 39 -26.55 -8.89 -6.14
C ASN A 39 -25.42 -8.00 -5.60
N GLY A 40 -24.67 -7.29 -6.46
CA GLY A 40 -23.55 -6.44 -6.08
C GLY A 40 -22.27 -7.20 -5.73
N ARG A 41 -22.20 -8.52 -5.99
CA ARG A 41 -21.02 -9.35 -5.77
C ARG A 41 -20.08 -9.23 -6.96
N PRO A 42 -18.76 -9.12 -6.73
CA PRO A 42 -17.81 -9.07 -7.84
C PRO A 42 -17.81 -10.39 -8.60
N LEU A 43 -17.95 -10.32 -9.93
CA LEU A 43 -17.69 -11.48 -10.78
C LEU A 43 -16.19 -11.83 -10.68
N LEU A 44 -15.87 -13.13 -10.65
CA LEU A 44 -14.52 -13.69 -10.53
C LEU A 44 -13.60 -13.40 -11.73
N LEU A 45 -13.90 -12.38 -12.53
CA LEU A 45 -13.01 -11.89 -13.57
C LEU A 45 -11.78 -11.31 -12.89
N ASN A 46 -10.68 -12.07 -12.91
CA ASN A 46 -9.39 -11.81 -12.26
C ASN A 46 -8.99 -10.33 -12.31
N SER A 47 -9.41 -9.56 -11.30
CA SER A 47 -9.18 -8.13 -11.22
C SER A 47 -7.83 -7.92 -10.56
N ILE A 48 -6.80 -8.01 -11.38
CA ILE A 48 -5.43 -7.72 -10.98
C ILE A 48 -5.34 -6.20 -10.84
N ALA A 49 -4.90 -5.73 -9.67
CA ALA A 49 -4.65 -4.31 -9.47
C ALA A 49 -3.58 -3.82 -10.45
N SER A 50 -3.75 -2.59 -10.94
CA SER A 50 -2.77 -1.96 -11.81
C SER A 50 -1.41 -1.87 -11.10
N PRO A 51 -0.31 -1.83 -11.86
CA PRO A 51 0.93 -1.23 -11.35
C PRO A 51 0.68 0.18 -10.82
N ILE A 52 1.59 0.69 -10.01
CA ILE A 52 1.54 2.07 -9.54
C ILE A 52 1.57 2.99 -10.76
N ARG A 53 0.53 3.81 -10.92
CA ARG A 53 0.45 4.83 -11.96
C ARG A 53 0.61 6.21 -11.37
N THR A 54 1.27 7.07 -12.12
CA THR A 54 1.34 8.50 -11.83
C THR A 54 0.24 9.18 -12.63
N PHE A 55 -0.73 9.75 -11.95
CA PHE A 55 -1.81 10.54 -12.53
C PHE A 55 -1.40 12.01 -12.51
N LYS A 56 -1.35 12.61 -13.70
CA LYS A 56 -0.94 14.01 -13.87
C LYS A 56 -2.16 14.93 -13.86
N LEU A 57 -1.98 16.12 -13.31
CA LEU A 57 -2.98 17.19 -13.21
C LEU A 57 -3.71 17.50 -14.54
N ARG A 58 -2.97 17.45 -15.64
CA ARG A 58 -3.47 17.64 -17.01
C ARG A 58 -2.99 16.48 -17.91
N GLY A 59 -3.17 15.26 -17.41
CA GLY A 59 -2.70 14.04 -18.06
C GLY A 59 -3.81 13.20 -18.68
N THR A 60 -3.39 12.20 -19.44
CA THR A 60 -4.27 11.11 -19.88
C THR A 60 -4.63 10.22 -18.70
N GLY A 61 -5.84 9.67 -18.72
CA GLY A 61 -6.31 8.70 -17.75
C GLY A 61 -5.65 7.34 -17.97
N TRP A 62 -5.62 6.53 -16.91
CA TRP A 62 -5.12 5.16 -16.94
C TRP A 62 -6.28 4.18 -16.90
N GLY A 63 -6.26 3.14 -17.72
CA GLY A 63 -7.41 2.27 -17.86
C GLY A 63 -7.14 0.97 -18.60
N TYR A 64 -8.24 0.28 -18.92
CA TYR A 64 -8.25 -0.93 -19.74
C TYR A 64 -9.13 -0.64 -20.97
N PRO A 65 -8.51 -0.43 -22.15
CA PRO A 65 -9.25 -0.21 -23.38
C PRO A 65 -10.16 -1.38 -23.76
N MET A 66 -9.74 -2.61 -23.43
CA MET A 66 -10.46 -3.85 -23.71
C MET A 66 -10.88 -4.55 -22.40
N PHE A 67 -11.65 -3.88 -21.54
CA PHE A 67 -12.02 -4.42 -20.22
C PHE A 67 -12.96 -5.63 -20.32
N ILE A 68 -14.06 -5.52 -21.07
CA ILE A 68 -14.98 -6.62 -21.34
C ILE A 68 -15.62 -6.45 -22.73
N LYS A 69 -15.80 -7.54 -23.48
CA LYS A 69 -16.53 -7.47 -24.75
C LYS A 69 -17.99 -7.17 -24.48
N SER A 70 -18.59 -6.36 -25.35
CA SER A 70 -20.00 -6.00 -25.29
C SER A 70 -20.91 -7.23 -25.37
N LYS A 71 -20.50 -8.27 -26.12
CA LYS A 71 -21.23 -9.54 -26.21
C LYS A 71 -21.19 -10.30 -24.88
N ASP A 72 -20.02 -10.38 -24.25
CA ASP A 72 -19.83 -11.08 -22.98
C ASP A 72 -20.58 -10.36 -21.85
N LEU A 73 -20.56 -9.01 -21.85
CA LEU A 73 -21.35 -8.19 -20.92
C LEU A 73 -22.87 -8.38 -21.11
N LYS A 74 -23.32 -8.62 -22.34
CA LYS A 74 -24.74 -8.93 -22.63
C LYS A 74 -25.14 -10.33 -22.19
N ALA A 75 -24.22 -11.28 -22.33
CA ALA A 75 -24.45 -12.66 -21.94
C ALA A 75 -24.33 -12.88 -20.42
N SER A 76 -23.66 -11.97 -19.70
CA SER A 76 -23.51 -12.10 -18.24
C SER A 76 -24.78 -11.71 -17.50
N GLU A 77 -25.04 -12.39 -16.37
CA GLU A 77 -26.14 -12.07 -15.44
C GLU A 77 -25.98 -10.73 -14.70
N SER A 78 -25.00 -9.91 -15.09
CA SER A 78 -24.71 -8.61 -14.49
C SER A 78 -25.62 -7.49 -14.99
N LEU A 79 -26.26 -7.66 -16.15
CA LEU A 79 -27.21 -6.67 -16.67
C LEU A 79 -28.55 -6.80 -15.95
N ARG A 80 -28.99 -5.72 -15.31
CA ARG A 80 -30.33 -5.58 -14.75
C ARG A 80 -30.96 -4.32 -15.32
N ASP A 81 -32.12 -4.45 -15.96
CA ASP A 81 -32.86 -3.31 -16.54
C ASP A 81 -31.96 -2.43 -17.44
N ASP A 82 -31.17 -3.05 -18.33
CA ASP A 82 -30.19 -2.38 -19.19
C ASP A 82 -29.05 -1.62 -18.46
N SER A 83 -28.88 -1.86 -17.16
CA SER A 83 -27.81 -1.28 -16.34
C SER A 83 -26.82 -2.33 -15.85
N PHE A 84 -25.58 -1.93 -15.61
CA PHE A 84 -24.54 -2.74 -14.98
C PHE A 84 -23.79 -1.89 -13.96
N SER A 85 -23.15 -2.55 -12.99
CA SER A 85 -22.38 -1.86 -11.95
C SER A 85 -20.90 -2.21 -12.04
N ILE A 86 -20.05 -1.19 -11.99
CA ILE A 86 -18.60 -1.32 -11.92
C ILE A 86 -18.12 -0.83 -10.55
N ARG A 87 -17.37 -1.67 -9.85
CA ARG A 87 -16.63 -1.26 -8.65
C ARG A 87 -15.23 -0.85 -9.05
N CYS A 88 -14.87 0.39 -8.76
CA CYS A 88 -13.50 0.90 -8.86
C CYS A 88 -12.90 0.95 -7.46
N ILE A 89 -11.75 0.31 -7.26
CA ILE A 89 -10.97 0.41 -6.01
C ILE A 89 -9.71 1.17 -6.35
N VAL A 90 -9.47 2.29 -5.65
CA VAL A 90 -8.30 3.15 -5.85
C VAL A 90 -7.52 3.23 -4.55
N THR A 91 -6.23 2.91 -4.61
CA THR A 91 -5.32 3.01 -3.46
C THR A 91 -4.32 4.12 -3.73
N VAL A 92 -4.48 5.24 -3.04
CA VAL A 92 -3.60 6.42 -3.19
C VAL A 92 -2.35 6.25 -2.34
N MET A 93 -1.20 6.42 -2.97
CA MET A 93 0.10 6.38 -2.30
C MET A 93 0.45 7.78 -1.79
N LYS A 94 0.65 7.90 -0.48
CA LYS A 94 1.18 9.13 0.11
C LYS A 94 2.71 9.04 0.10
N PRO A 95 3.43 10.12 -0.24
CA PRO A 95 4.86 10.15 -0.04
C PRO A 95 5.14 9.92 1.45
N ILE A 96 6.03 8.96 1.74
CA ILE A 96 6.57 8.82 3.07
C ILE A 96 7.46 10.05 3.25
N CYS A 97 6.96 11.03 3.98
CA CYS A 97 7.81 12.09 4.49
C CYS A 97 8.57 11.46 5.66
N SER A 98 9.67 10.76 5.36
CA SER A 98 10.71 10.59 6.35
C SER A 98 11.10 12.01 6.71
N LYS A 99 10.67 12.47 7.89
CA LYS A 99 11.31 13.62 8.50
C LYS A 99 12.73 13.18 8.79
N GLU A 100 13.60 13.25 7.79
CA GLU A 100 14.98 13.57 8.08
C GLU A 100 14.88 14.91 8.80
N THR A 101 15.05 14.85 10.11
CA THR A 101 15.11 16.01 10.97
C THR A 101 16.03 16.99 10.27
N PRO A 102 15.56 18.20 9.88
CA PRO A 102 16.46 19.18 9.30
C PRO A 102 17.62 19.29 10.27
N ALA A 103 18.85 19.10 9.77
CA ALA A 103 20.05 19.18 10.58
C ALA A 103 20.00 20.52 11.32
N MET A 104 19.57 20.48 12.59
CA MET A 104 19.68 21.63 13.47
C MET A 104 21.16 22.01 13.45
N PRO A 105 21.50 23.31 13.42
CA PRO A 105 22.88 23.71 13.67
C PRO A 105 23.31 23.04 14.97
N LYS A 106 24.32 22.16 14.86
CA LYS A 106 24.83 21.39 15.99
C LYS A 106 25.14 22.40 17.11
N PRO A 107 24.62 22.24 18.34
CA PRO A 107 25.23 22.91 19.47
C PRO A 107 26.72 22.54 19.44
N SER A 108 27.60 23.52 19.66
CA SER A 108 29.06 23.39 19.62
C SER A 108 29.63 22.56 20.79
N VAL A 109 28.89 21.54 21.21
CA VAL A 109 29.27 20.55 22.20
C VAL A 109 29.24 19.23 21.47
N GLU A 110 30.43 18.70 21.17
CA GLU A 110 30.57 17.31 20.74
C GLU A 110 30.14 16.43 21.91
N VAL A 111 28.93 15.89 21.83
CA VAL A 111 28.49 14.84 22.75
C VAL A 111 29.15 13.54 22.26
N PRO A 112 29.99 12.88 23.08
CA PRO A 112 30.54 11.59 22.70
C PRO A 112 29.40 10.60 22.44
N PRO A 113 29.54 9.71 21.44
CA PRO A 113 28.54 8.69 21.19
C PRO A 113 28.30 7.88 22.46
N GLY A 114 27.02 7.69 22.81
CA GLY A 114 26.64 6.90 23.98
C GLY A 114 27.20 5.48 23.88
N ASP A 115 27.93 5.06 24.90
CA ASP A 115 28.60 3.77 25.05
C ASP A 115 27.75 2.77 25.86
N LEU A 116 26.42 2.93 25.80
CA LEU A 116 25.47 2.14 26.58
C LEU A 116 25.68 0.62 26.43
N HIS A 117 26.07 0.15 25.25
CA HIS A 117 26.39 -1.26 25.03
C HIS A 117 27.59 -1.73 25.88
N GLN A 118 28.63 -0.89 26.01
CA GLN A 118 29.80 -1.22 26.82
C GLN A 118 29.45 -1.22 28.30
N HIS A 119 28.76 -0.17 28.77
CA HIS A 119 28.30 -0.09 30.15
C HIS A 119 27.37 -1.24 30.54
N LEU A 120 26.44 -1.64 29.67
CA LEU A 120 25.58 -2.80 29.91
C LEU A 120 26.38 -4.11 29.88
N GLY A 121 27.36 -4.23 28.99
CA GLY A 121 28.27 -5.37 28.92
C GLY A 121 29.12 -5.52 30.20
N ASP A 122 29.61 -4.42 30.75
CA ASP A 122 30.40 -4.41 31.98
C ASP A 122 29.55 -4.78 33.20
N LEU A 123 28.30 -4.29 33.30
CA LEU A 123 27.36 -4.71 34.33
C LEU A 123 27.12 -6.24 34.29
N LEU A 124 26.89 -6.78 33.10
CA LEU A 124 26.69 -8.22 32.91
C LEU A 124 27.94 -9.04 33.26
N LYS A 125 29.13 -8.53 32.95
CA LYS A 125 30.40 -9.21 33.21
C LYS A 125 30.79 -9.17 34.69
N ASN A 126 30.53 -8.04 35.36
CA ASN A 126 30.87 -7.85 36.77
C ASN A 126 29.76 -8.36 37.72
N MET A 127 28.59 -8.72 37.19
CA MET A 127 27.39 -9.13 37.93
C MET A 127 26.86 -8.08 38.91
N ASP A 128 27.21 -6.80 38.69
CA ASP A 128 26.83 -5.68 39.55
C ASP A 128 25.32 -5.42 39.46
N GLY A 129 24.59 -5.74 40.54
CA GLY A 129 23.14 -5.56 40.61
C GLY A 129 22.34 -6.72 40.00
N ALA A 130 22.92 -7.91 39.86
CA ALA A 130 22.18 -9.10 39.43
C ALA A 130 21.15 -9.51 40.49
N ASP A 131 19.91 -9.72 40.07
CA ASP A 131 18.76 -10.02 40.94
C ASP A 131 18.12 -11.39 40.64
N VAL A 132 18.64 -12.11 39.64
CA VAL A 132 18.26 -13.49 39.31
C VAL A 132 19.46 -14.38 39.04
N THR A 133 19.29 -15.68 39.26
CA THR A 133 20.28 -16.71 38.93
C THR A 133 19.59 -17.88 38.24
N PHE A 134 20.11 -18.28 37.08
CA PHE A 134 19.70 -19.47 36.36
C PHE A 134 20.66 -20.62 36.67
N ASP A 135 20.13 -21.80 37.03
CA ASP A 135 20.91 -23.04 37.15
C ASP A 135 20.68 -23.88 35.89
N VAL A 136 21.74 -24.05 35.08
CA VAL A 136 21.70 -24.80 33.83
C VAL A 136 22.76 -25.89 33.91
N ARG A 137 22.31 -27.14 34.09
CA ARG A 137 23.18 -28.33 34.12
C ARG A 137 24.37 -28.18 35.09
N GLN A 138 24.12 -27.71 36.31
CA GLN A 138 25.10 -27.49 37.39
C GLN A 138 25.98 -26.24 37.24
N GLU A 139 25.77 -25.43 36.19
CA GLU A 139 26.41 -24.12 36.04
C GLU A 139 25.41 -23.01 36.36
N ARG A 140 25.87 -22.00 37.13
CA ARG A 140 25.02 -20.89 37.60
C ARG A 140 25.32 -19.61 36.84
N PHE A 141 24.28 -18.99 36.29
CA PHE A 141 24.35 -17.75 35.51
C PHE A 141 23.54 -16.66 36.21
N SER A 142 24.20 -15.62 36.70
CA SER A 142 23.53 -14.43 37.24
C SER A 142 23.02 -13.53 36.11
N ALA A 143 21.86 -12.91 36.29
CA ALA A 143 21.30 -11.95 35.34
C ALA A 143 20.47 -10.87 36.05
N HIS A 144 19.98 -9.91 35.26
CA HIS A 144 19.16 -8.78 35.72
C HIS A 144 17.75 -8.86 35.13
N LYS A 145 16.70 -8.68 35.93
CA LYS A 145 15.33 -8.50 35.42
C LYS A 145 15.21 -7.14 34.75
N CYS A 146 14.54 -7.12 33.60
CA CYS A 146 14.01 -5.87 33.06
C CYS A 146 12.78 -5.51 33.89
N PHE A 147 12.87 -4.50 34.75
CA PHE A 147 11.70 -3.94 35.43
C PHE A 147 10.83 -3.22 34.40
N HIS A 148 9.53 -3.54 34.38
CA HIS A 148 8.51 -2.90 33.53
C HIS A 148 7.96 -1.65 34.22
#